data_AF-A0A1V9X828-F1
#
_entry.id   AF-A0A1V9X828-F1
#
_cell.length_a   1.000
_cell.length_b   1.000
_cell.length_c   1.000
_cell.angle_alpha   90.00
_cell.angle_beta   90.00
_cell.angle_gamma   90.00
#
_symmetry.space_group_name_H-M   'P 1'
#
loop_
_entity.id
_entity.type
_entity.pdbx_description
1 polymer ?
#
loop_
_entity_poly.entity_id
_entity_poly.type
_entity_poly.pdbx_seq_one_letter_code
_entity_poly.pdbx_strand_id
1 'polypeptide(L)'
;MVYARLAMMFIARFCVVITTAVMWVFTIELLPTAVRGFGLSVCFFVGRSSASLAPFLRDLADIYNPASFFVLAILTAIGGLVVRLALETFGQPLPDSLPEADQIGKKKKRKKKLALSV
;
A
#
# COMPACT_ATOMS: atom_id res chain seq x y z
N MET A 1 8.22 -14.62 -30.63
CA MET A 1 8.32 -13.41 -29.78
C MET A 1 7.01 -12.98 -29.13
N VAL A 2 5.84 -13.14 -29.79
CA VAL A 2 4.54 -12.71 -29.23
C VAL A 2 4.16 -13.47 -27.95
N TYR A 3 4.34 -14.79 -27.91
CA TYR A 3 4.04 -15.60 -26.72
C TYR A 3 4.85 -15.20 -25.48
N ALA A 4 6.12 -14.83 -25.64
CA ALA A 4 6.96 -14.36 -24.53
C ALA A 4 6.47 -13.03 -23.96
N ARG A 5 6.04 -12.09 -24.81
CA ARG A 5 5.46 -10.81 -24.37
C ARG A 5 4.14 -11.02 -23.62
N LEU A 6 3.28 -11.91 -24.12
CA LEU A 6 2.02 -12.26 -23.46
C LEU A 6 2.27 -12.90 -22.09
N ALA A 7 3.21 -13.85 -22.00
CA ALA A 7 3.56 -14.46 -20.72
C ALA A 7 4.02 -13.43 -19.69
N MET A 8 4.90 -12.50 -20.06
CA MET A 8 5.34 -11.41 -19.19
C MET A 8 4.17 -10.52 -18.74
N MET A 9 3.25 -10.17 -19.65
CA MET A 9 2.06 -9.37 -19.33
C MET A 9 1.12 -10.09 -18.35
N PHE A 10 0.89 -11.40 -18.53
CA PHE A 10 0.05 -12.18 -17.62
C PHE A 10 0.66 -12.31 -16.23
N ILE A 11 1.98 -12.54 -16.14
CA ILE A 11 2.70 -12.61 -14.85
C ILE A 11 2.59 -11.26 -14.14
N ALA A 12 2.87 -10.15 -14.83
CA ALA A 12 2.74 -8.82 -14.25
C ALA A 12 1.31 -8.54 -13.78
N ARG A 13 0.30 -8.93 -14.57
CA ARG A 13 -1.11 -8.71 -14.21
C ARG A 13 -1.51 -9.54 -13.00
N PHE A 14 -1.07 -10.79 -12.92
CA PHE A 14 -1.32 -11.69 -11.81
C PHE A 14 -0.76 -11.13 -10.49
N CYS A 15 0.48 -10.64 -10.49
CA CYS A 15 1.10 -10.00 -9.32
C CYS A 15 0.32 -8.78 -8.84
N VAL A 16 -0.14 -7.93 -9.77
CA VAL A 16 -0.95 -6.74 -9.43
C VAL A 16 -2.29 -7.14 -8.81
N VAL A 17 -2.95 -8.17 -9.35
CA VAL A 17 -4.24 -8.66 -8.83
C VAL A 17 -4.09 -9.19 -7.40
N ILE A 18 -3.09 -10.05 -7.14
CA ILE A 18 -2.85 -10.58 -5.79
C ILE A 18 -2.55 -9.45 -4.80
N THR A 19 -1.65 -8.53 -5.18
CA THR A 19 -1.27 -7.42 -4.30
C THR A 19 -2.49 -6.56 -3.95
N THR A 20 -3.35 -6.30 -4.93
CA THR A 20 -4.58 -5.53 -4.71
C THR A 20 -5.54 -6.29 -3.79
N ALA A 21 -5.72 -7.59 -3.97
CA ALA A 21 -6.56 -8.40 -3.09
C ALA A 21 -6.06 -8.40 -1.64
N VAL A 22 -4.74 -8.58 -1.43
CA VAL A 22 -4.13 -8.56 -0.10
C VAL A 22 -4.26 -7.18 0.54
N MET A 23 -4.04 -6.10 -0.21
CA MET A 23 -4.22 -4.72 0.28
C MET A 23 -5.65 -4.46 0.78
N TRP A 24 -6.66 -4.98 0.07
CA TRP A 24 -8.06 -4.88 0.50
C TRP A 24 -8.33 -5.60 1.81
N VAL A 25 -7.85 -6.84 1.94
CA VAL A 25 -7.98 -7.62 3.18
C VAL A 25 -7.26 -6.93 4.34
N PHE A 26 -6.05 -6.44 4.09
CA PHE A 26 -5.28 -5.71 5.10
C PHE A 26 -6.00 -4.43 5.56
N THR A 27 -6.66 -3.73 4.64
CA THR A 27 -7.38 -2.49 4.96
C THR A 27 -8.59 -2.74 5.85
N ILE A 28 -9.31 -3.86 5.66
CA ILE A 28 -10.45 -4.20 6.53
C ILE A 28 -10.00 -4.68 7.92
N GLU A 29 -8.82 -5.28 8.03
CA GLU A 29 -8.24 -5.69 9.32
C GLU A 29 -7.68 -4.49 10.11
N LEU A 30 -7.04 -3.54 9.44
CA LEU A 30 -6.47 -2.38 10.13
C LEU A 30 -7.53 -1.43 10.69
N LEU A 31 -8.66 -1.32 10.00
CA LEU A 31 -9.65 -0.28 10.25
C LEU A 31 -10.85 -0.84 11.04
N PRO A 32 -11.08 -0.34 12.28
CA PRO A 32 -12.29 -0.69 13.02
C PRO A 32 -13.53 -0.15 12.33
N THR A 33 -14.68 -0.79 12.57
CA THR A 33 -15.94 -0.61 11.82
C THR A 33 -16.39 0.86 11.74
N ALA A 34 -16.10 1.66 12.77
CA ALA A 34 -16.44 3.09 12.83
C ALA A 34 -15.66 3.98 11.83
N VAL A 35 -14.42 3.65 11.50
CA VAL A 35 -13.54 4.47 10.63
C VAL A 35 -13.25 3.81 9.29
N ARG A 36 -13.67 2.56 9.10
CA ARG A 36 -13.44 1.78 7.87
C ARG A 36 -13.97 2.49 6.63
N GLY A 37 -15.18 3.07 6.68
CA GLY A 37 -15.76 3.81 5.56
C GLY A 37 -14.90 4.99 5.11
N PHE A 38 -14.47 5.83 6.07
CA PHE A 38 -13.59 6.98 5.79
C PHE A 38 -12.20 6.55 5.29
N GLY A 39 -11.59 5.55 5.94
CA GLY A 39 -10.27 5.04 5.53
C GLY A 39 -10.25 4.46 4.12
N LEU A 40 -11.32 3.74 3.73
CA LEU A 40 -11.49 3.25 2.37
C LEU A 40 -11.64 4.40 1.36
N SER A 41 -12.42 5.44 1.67
CA SER A 41 -12.56 6.62 0.79
C SER A 41 -11.23 7.32 0.55
N VAL A 42 -10.40 7.47 1.58
CA VAL A 42 -9.04 8.04 1.44
C VAL A 42 -8.16 7.17 0.55
N CYS A 43 -8.20 5.85 0.72
CA CYS A 43 -7.47 4.92 -0.15
C CYS A 43 -7.90 5.06 -1.62
N PHE A 44 -9.20 5.16 -1.89
CA PHE A 44 -9.70 5.40 -3.24
C PHE A 44 -9.27 6.75 -3.80
N PHE A 45 -9.26 7.80 -2.99
CA PHE A 45 -8.79 9.11 -3.42
C PHE A 45 -7.32 9.08 -3.86
N VAL A 46 -6.46 8.39 -3.11
CA VAL A 46 -5.05 8.16 -3.49
C VAL A 46 -4.96 7.31 -4.77
N GLY A 47 -5.76 6.25 -4.87
CA GLY A 47 -5.83 5.43 -6.08
C GLY A 47 -6.26 6.22 -7.32
N ARG A 48 -7.23 7.13 -7.20
CA ARG A 48 -7.68 8.00 -8.29
C ARG A 48 -6.64 9.06 -8.63
N SER A 49 -5.89 9.56 -7.65
CA SER A 49 -4.77 10.48 -7.88
C SER A 49 -3.72 9.84 -8.80
N SER A 50 -3.51 8.52 -8.73
CA SER A 50 -2.61 7.81 -9.66
C SER A 50 -3.10 7.84 -11.13
N ALA A 51 -4.42 7.78 -11.35
CA ALA A 51 -5.01 7.90 -12.68
C ALA A 51 -4.88 9.33 -13.22
N SER A 52 -5.00 10.34 -12.36
CA SER A 52 -4.76 11.75 -12.73
C SER A 52 -3.30 12.03 -13.10
N LEU A 53 -2.35 11.24 -12.61
CA LEU A 53 -0.92 11.33 -12.97
C LEU A 53 -0.59 10.71 -14.35
N ALA A 54 -1.48 9.87 -14.91
CA ALA A 54 -1.27 9.21 -16.19
C ALA A 54 -1.04 10.14 -17.39
N PRO A 55 -1.80 11.24 -17.62
CA PRO A 55 -1.54 12.16 -18.72
C PRO A 55 -0.15 12.82 -18.62
N PHE A 56 0.28 13.22 -17.42
CA PHE A 56 1.59 13.83 -17.23
C PHE A 56 2.75 12.87 -17.57
N LEU A 57 2.59 11.59 -17.26
CA LEU A 57 3.56 10.56 -17.64
C LEU A 57 3.57 10.31 -19.16
N ARG A 58 2.43 10.49 -19.83
CA ARG A 58 2.34 10.42 -21.29
C ARG A 58 3.06 11.59 -21.94
N ASP A 59 2.81 12.81 -21.47
CA ASP A 59 3.47 14.01 -21.98
C ASP A 59 5.00 13.94 -21.78
N LEU A 60 5.44 13.36 -20.65
CA LEU A 60 6.86 13.14 -20.39
C LEU A 60 7.49 12.08 -21.31
N ALA A 61 6.71 11.06 -21.71
CA ALA A 61 7.16 10.02 -22.64
C ALA A 61 7.34 10.56 -24.06
N ASP A 62 6.53 11.55 -24.46
CA ASP A 62 6.63 12.20 -25.77
C ASP A 62 7.92 13.03 -25.90
N ILE A 63 8.44 13.57 -24.80
CA ILE A 63 9.72 14.31 -24.78
C ILE A 63 10.92 13.36 -24.64
N TYR A 64 10.85 12.38 -23.73
CA TYR A 64 11.88 11.39 -23.52
C TYR A 64 11.29 10.03 -23.15
N ASN A 65 11.21 9.14 -24.14
CA ASN A 65 10.53 7.83 -24.06
C ASN A 65 10.92 6.97 -22.82
N PRO A 66 12.20 6.89 -22.39
CA PRO A 66 12.55 6.13 -21.18
C PRO A 66 12.19 6.82 -19.85
N ALA A 67 11.98 8.14 -19.80
CA ALA A 67 11.82 8.88 -18.53
C ALA A 67 10.63 8.39 -17.73
N SER A 68 9.49 8.16 -18.38
CA SER A 68 8.25 7.77 -17.71
C SER A 68 8.38 6.41 -17.01
N PHE A 69 9.15 5.48 -17.59
CA PHE A 69 9.43 4.19 -16.96
C PHE A 69 10.31 4.34 -15.72
N PHE A 70 11.32 5.20 -15.74
CA PHE A 70 12.16 5.46 -14.56
C PHE A 70 11.36 6.11 -13.42
N VAL A 71 10.51 7.09 -13.73
CA VAL A 71 9.66 7.75 -12.73
C VAL A 71 8.73 6.73 -12.06
N LEU A 72 8.06 5.90 -12.86
CA LEU A 72 7.18 4.83 -12.34
C LEU A 72 7.94 3.80 -11.50
N ALA A 73 9.16 3.41 -11.92
CA ALA A 73 9.99 2.47 -11.18
C ALA A 73 10.40 3.04 -9.81
N ILE A 74 10.82 4.30 -9.75
CA ILE A 74 11.20 4.98 -8.50
C ILE A 74 9.99 5.09 -7.57
N LEU A 75 8.84 5.52 -8.09
CA LEU A 75 7.62 5.68 -7.30
C LEU A 75 7.16 4.33 -6.70
N THR A 76 7.27 3.26 -7.48
CA THR A 76 6.95 1.89 -7.03
C THR A 76 7.96 1.38 -6.00
N ALA A 77 9.25 1.66 -6.17
CA ALA A 77 10.29 1.27 -5.22
C ALA A 77 10.10 1.95 -3.85
N ILE A 78 9.76 3.25 -3.85
CA ILE A 78 9.42 3.99 -2.62
C ILE A 78 8.18 3.38 -1.99
N GLY A 79 7.13 3.11 -2.77
CA GLY A 79 5.91 2.45 -2.27
C GLY A 79 6.19 1.10 -1.61
N GLY A 80 7.00 0.25 -2.24
CA GLY A 80 7.41 -1.04 -1.68
C GLY A 80 8.25 -0.90 -0.40
N LEU A 81 9.09 0.12 -0.29
CA LEU A 81 9.83 0.42 0.93
C LEU A 81 8.90 0.86 2.08
N VAL A 82 7.89 1.67 1.77
CA VAL A 82 6.89 2.12 2.74
C VAL A 82 6.02 0.94 3.21
N VAL A 83 5.69 -0.01 2.34
CA VAL A 83 4.96 -1.23 2.72
C VAL A 83 5.74 -2.06 3.75
N ARG A 84 7.08 -2.09 3.71
CA ARG A 84 7.87 -2.75 4.78
C ARG A 84 7.71 -2.09 6.16
N LEU A 85 7.33 -0.82 6.22
CA LEU A 85 7.03 -0.12 7.47
C LEU A 85 5.59 -0.37 7.94
N ALA A 86 4.72 -0.89 7.08
CA ALA A 86 3.40 -1.32 7.48
C ALA A 86 3.59 -2.49 8.46
N LEU A 87 3.24 -2.25 9.72
CA LEU A 87 3.36 -3.23 10.79
C LEU A 87 2.59 -4.50 10.39
N GLU A 88 3.26 -5.64 10.41
CA GLU A 88 2.61 -6.94 10.24
C GLU A 88 1.48 -7.08 11.26
N THR A 89 0.25 -7.23 10.77
CA THR A 89 -0.97 -7.38 11.60
C THR A 89 -1.25 -8.82 12.01
N PHE A 90 -0.45 -9.78 11.54
CA PHE A 90 -0.69 -11.19 11.76
C PHE A 90 -0.71 -11.53 13.26
N GLY A 91 -1.90 -11.85 13.79
CA GLY A 91 -2.09 -12.33 15.17
C GLY A 91 -2.35 -11.25 16.23
N GLN A 92 -2.63 -9.99 15.88
CA GLN A 92 -3.09 -8.99 16.86
C GLN A 92 -4.64 -9.02 16.93
N PRO A 93 -5.25 -9.05 18.13
CA PRO A 93 -6.71 -8.96 18.25
C PRO A 93 -7.17 -7.62 17.69
N LEU A 94 -8.12 -7.65 16.75
CA LEU A 94 -8.75 -6.46 16.19
C LEU A 94 -9.47 -5.72 17.33
N PRO A 95 -9.08 -4.48 17.67
CA PRO A 95 -9.85 -3.70 18.62
C PRO A 95 -11.17 -3.30 17.95
N ASP A 96 -12.29 -3.80 18.47
CA ASP A 96 -13.63 -3.48 17.97
C ASP A 96 -14.02 -2.01 18.26
N SER A 97 -13.25 -1.30 19.09
CA SER A 97 -13.51 0.09 19.47
C SER A 97 -12.26 0.99 19.50
N LEU A 98 -12.41 2.27 19.12
CA LEU A 98 -11.35 3.30 19.15
C LEU A 98 -10.66 3.44 20.54
N PRO A 99 -11.38 3.37 21.68
CA PRO A 99 -10.76 3.44 23.01
C PRO A 99 -9.83 2.25 23.30
N GLU A 100 -10.18 1.05 22.83
CA GLU A 100 -9.35 -0.15 23.00
C GLU A 100 -8.09 -0.09 22.12
N ALA A 101 -8.20 0.48 20.91
CA ALA A 101 -7.08 0.71 20.01
C ALA A 101 -6.02 1.66 20.63
N ASP A 102 -6.45 2.75 21.30
CA ASP A 102 -5.53 3.69 21.96
C ASP A 102 -4.80 3.05 23.16
N GLN A 103 -5.48 2.20 23.93
CA GLN A 103 -4.87 1.49 25.05
C GLN A 103 -3.81 0.45 24.61
N ILE A 104 -4.03 -0.24 23.49
CA ILE A 104 -3.06 -1.16 22.89
C ILE A 104 -1.83 -0.38 22.38
N GLY A 105 -2.04 0.79 21.75
CA GLY A 105 -0.96 1.67 21.28
C GLY A 105 -0.05 2.14 22.43
N LYS A 106 -0.62 2.51 23.58
CA LYS A 106 0.14 2.90 24.78
C LYS A 106 0.95 1.74 25.38
N LYS A 107 0.40 0.51 25.40
CA LYS A 107 1.13 -0.69 25.87
C LYS A 107 2.32 -1.05 24.96
N LYS A 108 2.18 -0.93 23.63
CA LYS A 108 3.27 -1.15 22.65
C LYS A 108 4.40 -0.13 22.82
N LYS A 109 4.09 1.15 23.01
CA LYS A 109 5.10 2.20 23.28
C LYS A 109 5.88 1.93 24.57
N ARG A 110 5.22 1.46 25.63
CA ARG A 110 5.87 1.12 26.91
C ARG A 110 6.81 -0.09 26.81
N LYS A 111 6.42 -1.14 26.08
CA LYS A 111 7.30 -2.30 25.81
C LYS A 111 8.52 -1.92 24.96
N LYS A 112 8.34 -1.10 23.92
CA LYS A 112 9.47 -0.62 23.09
C LYS A 112 10.44 0.26 23.88
N LYS A 113 9.92 1.07 24.82
CA LYS A 113 10.75 1.90 25.72
C LYS A 113 11.52 1.05 26.75
N LEU A 114 10.93 -0.05 27.23
CA LEU A 114 11.60 -1.00 28.14
C LEU A 114 12.68 -1.84 27.42
N ALA A 115 12.45 -2.24 26.17
CA ALA A 115 13.40 -3.02 25.38
C ALA A 115 14.58 -2.19 24.82
N LEU A 116 14.48 -0.86 24.87
CA LEU A 116 15.55 0.07 24.52
C LEU A 116 16.35 0.57 25.74
N SER A 117 15.96 0.15 26.95
CA SER A 117 16.60 0.51 28.22
C SER A 117 17.29 -0.67 28.92
N VAL A 118 17.38 -1.82 28.24
CA VAL A 118 18.15 -3.03 28.62
C VAL A 118 19.16 -3.27 27.51
#